data_AF-A0A4Q7J0I4-F1
#
_entry.id   AF-A0A4Q7J0I4-F1
#
_cell.length_a   1.000
_cell.length_b   1.000
_cell.length_c   1.000
_cell.angle_alpha   90.00
_cell.angle_beta   90.00
_cell.angle_gamma   90.00
#
_symmetry.space_group_name_H-M   'P 1'
#
loop_
_entity.id
_entity.type
_entity.pdbx_description
1 polymer ?
#
loop_
_entity_poly.entity_id
_entity_poly.type
_entity_poly.pdbx_seq_one_letter_code
_entity_poly.pdbx_strand_id
1 'polypeptide(L)'
;MSTFDVLQRHGTAALLRFAGAVLLFLALHLVRIPLVLAARVLELALRRVDGYATRQASTPPKGPVNQFFNDSSSVGATGAAGPMWREDSRVYA
;
A
#
# COMPACT_ATOMS: atom_id res chain seq x y z
N MET A 1 14.74 61.23 28.76
CA MET A 1 14.58 59.79 28.49
C MET A 1 15.62 59.04 29.29
N SER A 2 15.19 58.15 30.17
CA SER A 2 16.05 57.54 31.20
C SER A 2 16.76 56.30 30.65
N THR A 3 18.05 56.16 30.96
CA THR A 3 18.90 54.98 30.66
C THR A 3 18.32 53.66 31.20
N PHE A 4 17.49 53.74 32.25
CA PHE A 4 16.76 52.59 32.78
C PHE A 4 15.74 52.00 31.80
N ASP A 5 15.12 52.81 30.95
CA ASP A 5 14.13 52.36 29.96
C ASP A 5 14.79 51.50 28.86
N VAL A 6 16.04 51.83 28.50
CA VAL A 6 16.83 51.07 27.52
C VAL A 6 17.29 49.74 28.09
N LEU A 7 17.76 49.69 29.35
CA LEU A 7 18.11 48.43 30.03
C LEU A 7 16.88 47.54 30.25
N GLN A 8 15.75 48.15 30.64
CA GLN A 8 14.50 47.44 30.84
C GLN A 8 13.97 46.87 29.52
N ARG A 9 14.14 47.56 28.38
CA ARG A 9 13.73 47.10 27.04
C ARG A 9 14.70 46.10 26.40
N HIS A 10 16.01 46.25 26.59
CA HIS A 10 17.02 45.36 26.00
C HIS A 10 17.23 44.09 26.83
N GLY A 11 17.13 44.17 28.16
CA GLY A 11 17.18 43.03 29.06
C GLY A 11 15.95 42.14 28.98
N THR A 12 14.74 42.73 28.92
CA THR A 12 13.52 41.95 28.68
C THR A 12 13.48 41.39 27.26
N ALA A 13 13.93 42.11 26.23
CA ALA A 13 13.92 41.57 24.88
C ALA A 13 14.77 40.30 24.73
N ALA A 14 15.93 40.24 25.39
CA ALA A 14 16.75 39.03 25.43
C ALA A 14 16.07 37.89 26.21
N LEU A 15 15.48 38.19 27.37
CA LEU A 15 14.75 37.21 28.18
C LEU A 15 13.49 36.69 27.46
N LEU A 16 12.78 37.57 26.75
CA LEU A 16 11.59 37.26 25.97
C LEU A 16 11.93 36.42 24.73
N ARG A 17 13.08 36.70 24.09
CA ARG A 17 13.62 35.85 23.02
C ARG A 17 14.01 34.47 23.54
N PHE A 18 14.66 34.39 24.69
CA PHE A 18 15.04 33.12 25.31
C PHE A 18 13.80 32.33 25.75
N ALA A 19 12.88 32.95 26.49
CA ALA A 19 11.62 32.35 26.89
C ALA A 19 10.78 31.95 25.67
N GLY A 20 10.76 32.78 24.63
CA GLY A 20 10.12 32.48 23.35
C GLY A 20 10.77 31.29 22.64
N ALA A 21 12.10 31.19 22.63
CA ALA A 21 12.82 30.05 22.06
C ALA A 21 12.53 28.76 22.84
N VAL A 22 12.48 28.81 24.17
CA VAL A 22 12.13 27.67 25.02
C VAL A 22 10.68 27.24 24.79
N LEU A 23 9.74 28.18 24.74
CA LEU A 23 8.33 27.89 24.45
C LEU A 23 8.14 27.34 23.03
N LEU A 24 8.82 27.91 22.04
CA LEU A 24 8.79 27.43 20.67
C LEU A 24 9.39 26.03 20.57
N PHE A 25 10.53 25.78 21.22
CA PHE A 25 11.14 24.47 21.30
C PHE A 25 10.17 23.47 21.94
N LEU A 26 9.54 23.82 23.06
CA LEU A 26 8.59 22.98 23.76
C LEU A 26 7.35 22.69 22.90
N ALA A 27 6.82 23.69 22.20
CA ALA A 27 5.69 23.53 21.28
C ALA A 27 6.05 22.60 20.11
N LEU A 28 7.20 22.82 19.47
CA LEU A 28 7.71 21.92 18.42
C LEU A 28 7.94 20.51 18.94
N HIS A 29 8.43 20.38 20.18
CA HIS A 29 8.62 19.09 20.83
C HIS A 29 7.30 18.37 21.10
N LEU A 30 6.29 19.10 21.55
CA LEU A 30 4.93 18.59 21.73
C LEU A 30 4.30 18.18 20.41
N VAL A 31 4.53 18.92 19.32
CA VAL A 31 4.04 18.61 17.96
C VAL A 31 4.74 17.38 17.36
N ARG A 32 5.98 17.10 17.75
CA ARG A 32 6.68 15.88 17.33
C ARG A 32 5.95 14.61 17.77
N ILE A 33 5.36 14.60 18.97
CA ILE A 33 4.66 13.45 19.53
C ILE A 33 3.45 13.02 18.68
N PRO A 34 2.47 13.89 18.35
CA PRO A 34 1.32 13.52 17.52
C PRO A 34 1.74 13.20 16.08
N LEU A 35 2.78 13.84 15.52
CA LEU A 35 3.26 13.47 14.18
C LEU A 35 3.81 12.04 14.15
N VAL A 36 4.64 11.68 15.12
CA VAL A 36 5.18 10.31 15.23
C VAL A 36 4.04 9.32 15.51
N LEU A 37 3.08 9.69 16.36
CA LEU A 37 1.91 8.86 16.66
C LEU A 37 1.06 8.61 15.42
N ALA A 38 0.78 9.66 14.63
CA ALA A 38 0.02 9.57 13.40
C ALA A 38 0.73 8.69 12.36
N ALA A 39 2.04 8.88 12.18
CA ALA A 39 2.85 8.03 11.32
C ALA A 39 2.79 6.56 11.77
N ARG A 40 2.81 6.30 13.09
CA ARG A 40 2.76 4.94 13.63
C ARG A 40 1.40 4.28 13.46
N VAL A 41 0.31 5.04 13.66
CA VAL A 41 -1.06 4.58 13.39
C VAL A 41 -1.22 4.24 11.91
N LEU A 42 -0.71 5.10 11.02
CA LEU A 42 -0.76 4.86 9.58
C LEU A 42 0.02 3.60 9.19
N GLU A 43 1.23 3.44 9.71
CA GLU A 43 2.04 2.24 9.49
C GLU A 43 1.32 0.95 9.97
N LEU A 44 0.70 0.99 11.15
CA LEU A 44 -0.11 -0.12 11.65
C LEU A 44 -1.32 -0.42 10.75
N ALA A 45 -1.98 0.62 10.25
CA ALA A 45 -3.11 0.48 9.33
C ALA A 45 -2.67 -0.19 8.03
N LEU A 46 -1.59 0.28 7.39
CA LEU A 46 -1.05 -0.32 6.17
C LEU A 46 -0.67 -1.79 6.38
N ARG A 47 0.09 -2.09 7.44
CA ARG A 47 0.48 -3.47 7.76
C ARG A 47 -0.73 -4.39 7.93
N ARG A 48 -1.83 -3.88 8.48
CA ARG A 48 -3.07 -4.65 8.62
C ARG A 48 -3.72 -4.90 7.27
N VAL A 49 -3.84 -3.87 6.44
CA VAL A 49 -4.42 -3.96 5.10
C VAL A 49 -3.62 -4.96 4.25
N ASP A 50 -2.30 -4.88 4.27
CA ASP A 50 -1.42 -5.82 3.56
C ASP A 50 -1.61 -7.26 4.05
N GLY A 51 -1.77 -7.46 5.36
CA GLY A 51 -2.07 -8.76 5.93
C GLY A 51 -3.42 -9.32 5.45
N TYR A 52 -4.44 -8.47 5.35
CA TYR A 52 -5.74 -8.85 4.79
C TYR A 52 -5.66 -9.17 3.30
N ALA A 53 -5.01 -8.31 2.51
CA ALA A 53 -4.81 -8.51 1.07
C ALA A 53 -4.03 -9.79 0.79
N THR A 54 -2.96 -10.04 1.56
CA THR A 54 -2.17 -11.26 1.46
C THR A 54 -3.01 -12.49 1.81
N ARG A 55 -3.78 -12.46 2.90
CA ARG A 55 -4.68 -13.59 3.25
C ARG A 55 -5.71 -13.85 2.16
N GLN A 56 -6.27 -12.78 1.56
CA GLN A 56 -7.24 -12.90 0.50
C GLN A 56 -6.61 -13.46 -0.79
N ALA A 57 -5.42 -12.98 -1.17
CA ALA A 57 -4.69 -13.45 -2.35
C ALA A 57 -4.11 -14.85 -2.18
N SER A 58 -3.67 -15.22 -0.98
CA SER A 58 -3.16 -16.55 -0.63
C SER A 58 -4.27 -17.54 -0.30
N THR A 59 -5.54 -17.11 -0.27
CA THR A 59 -6.66 -18.06 -0.13
C THR A 59 -6.67 -18.94 -1.38
N PRO A 60 -6.50 -20.27 -1.24
CA PRO A 60 -6.46 -21.16 -2.40
C PRO A 60 -7.78 -21.04 -3.18
N PRO A 61 -7.72 -20.84 -4.50
CA PRO A 61 -8.91 -20.66 -5.33
C PRO A 61 -9.82 -21.90 -5.20
N LYS A 62 -11.05 -21.70 -4.73
CA LYS A 62 -12.05 -22.76 -4.51
C LYS A 62 -12.77 -23.20 -5.80
N GLY A 63 -12.30 -22.77 -6.96
CA GLY A 63 -12.91 -23.05 -8.25
C GLY A 63 -11.87 -23.33 -9.33
N PRO A 64 -12.28 -23.91 -10.47
CA PRO A 64 -11.37 -24.20 -11.56
C PRO A 64 -10.68 -22.91 -12.03
N VAL A 65 -9.35 -22.88 -11.92
CA VAL A 65 -8.51 -21.71 -12.25
C VAL A 65 -8.57 -21.37 -13.74
N ASN A 66 -8.98 -22.34 -14.58
CA ASN A 66 -8.95 -22.24 -16.02
C ASN A 66 -10.33 -21.96 -16.62
N GLN A 67 -10.94 -20.83 -16.24
CA GLN A 67 -12.25 -20.37 -16.75
C GLN A 67 -12.15 -19.76 -18.16
N PHE A 68 -10.93 -19.40 -18.57
CA PHE A 68 -10.67 -18.69 -19.82
C PHE A 68 -10.56 -19.61 -21.04
N PHE A 69 -10.31 -20.90 -20.83
CA PHE A 69 -10.31 -21.92 -21.88
C PHE A 69 -11.60 -22.73 -21.79
N ASN A 70 -12.75 -22.07 -22.03
CA ASN A 70 -13.98 -22.80 -22.31
C ASN A 70 -13.91 -23.26 -23.77
N ASP A 71 -13.98 -24.57 -24.00
CA ASP A 71 -13.78 -25.27 -25.29
C ASP A 71 -14.78 -24.91 -26.42
N SER A 72 -15.42 -23.73 -26.38
CA SER A 72 -16.24 -23.18 -27.46
C SER A 72 -15.44 -22.89 -28.75
N SER A 73 -14.11 -22.86 -28.68
CA SER A 73 -13.22 -22.71 -29.86
C SER A 73 -13.07 -23.99 -30.69
N SER A 74 -13.52 -25.15 -30.20
CA SER A 74 -13.43 -26.42 -30.92
C SER A 74 -14.53 -26.61 -31.98
N VAL A 75 -15.53 -25.73 -32.02
CA VAL A 75 -16.66 -25.77 -32.98
C VAL A 75 -16.24 -25.36 -34.42
N GLY A 76 -14.96 -25.06 -34.65
CA GLY A 76 -14.41 -24.73 -35.98
C GLY A 76 -13.68 -25.87 -36.70
N ALA A 77 -13.43 -27.02 -36.06
CA ALA A 77 -12.64 -28.11 -36.65
C ALA A 77 -13.49 -29.25 -37.25
N THR A 78 -14.79 -29.03 -37.49
CA THR A 78 -15.69 -30.02 -38.13
C THR A 78 -16.34 -29.43 -39.36
N GLY A 79 -15.52 -28.87 -40.25
CA GLY A 79 -16.02 -28.16 -41.44
C GLY A 79 -15.02 -28.08 -42.58
N ALA A 80 -14.25 -29.13 -42.86
CA ALA A 80 -13.69 -29.46 -44.19
C ALA A 80 -12.52 -30.47 -44.08
N ALA A 81 -12.80 -31.77 -44.19
CA ALA A 81 -11.96 -32.78 -44.84
C ALA A 81 -12.63 -34.16 -44.69
N GLY A 82 -12.78 -34.88 -45.80
CA GLY A 82 -13.63 -36.06 -45.96
C GLY A 82 -13.20 -37.33 -45.20
N PRO A 83 -13.97 -38.42 -45.35
CA PRO A 83 -13.70 -39.69 -44.70
C PRO A 83 -12.59 -40.41 -45.47
N MET A 84 -11.35 -40.40 -44.96
CA MET A 84 -10.24 -41.09 -45.61
C MET A 84 -9.26 -41.71 -44.61
N TRP A 85 -9.72 -42.30 -43.50
CA TRP A 85 -8.83 -43.09 -42.63
C TRP A 85 -9.53 -44.34 -42.09
N ARG A 86 -10.12 -45.13 -42.98
CA ARG A 86 -10.70 -46.46 -42.67
C ARG A 86 -10.11 -47.55 -43.58
N GLU A 87 -8.79 -47.70 -43.54
CA GLU A 87 -7.99 -48.83 -44.02
C GLU A 87 -6.65 -48.66 -43.28
N ASP A 88 -6.24 -49.44 -42.27
CA ASP A 88 -5.60 -50.75 -42.39
C ASP A 88 -5.22 -51.27 -40.98
N SER A 89 -6.16 -51.81 -40.22
CA SER A 89 -5.81 -52.46 -38.95
C SER A 89 -6.67 -53.68 -38.68
N ARG A 90 -6.70 -54.56 -39.68
CA ARG A 90 -7.14 -55.94 -39.51
C ARG A 90 -6.02 -56.87 -39.98
N VAL A 91 -5.45 -57.55 -38.99
CA VAL A 91 -4.92 -58.93 -39.08
C VAL A 91 -3.50 -59.06 -39.65
N TYR A 92 -2.52 -58.90 -38.76
CA TYR A 92 -1.44 -59.87 -38.63
C TYR A 92 -1.85 -60.86 -37.52
N ALA A 93 -2.22 -62.07 -37.93
CA ALA A 93 -2.33 -63.27 -37.10
C ALA A 93 -1.84 -64.46 -37.95
#